data_AF-A0A5B7BVX4-F1
#
_entry.id   AF-A0A5B7BVX4-F1
#
_cell.length_a   1.000
_cell.length_b   1.000
_cell.length_c   1.000
_cell.angle_alpha   90.00
_cell.angle_beta   90.00
_cell.angle_gamma   90.00
#
_symmetry.space_group_name_H-M   'P 1'
#
loop_
_entity.id
_entity.type
_entity.pdbx_description
1 polymer ?
#
loop_
_entity_poly.entity_id
_entity_poly.type
_entity_poly.pdbx_seq_one_letter_code
_entity_poly.pdbx_strand_id
1 'polypeptide(L)'
;VENYGSAEIKIGFYRGDHGDGEPFDGVLGVLAHAFSPENGRFHLDAAETWAVDFRSDKSKVAVDLESVATHEIGHILGLAHSSVKKAVMYPSLSPRTKKVDLKIDDVEGVQALYGSNPNFKFNSLLESDLSSNWAVGLEIRSS
;
A
#
# COMPACT_ATOMS: atom_id res chain seq x y z
N VAL A 1 25.49 16.47 1.59
CA VAL A 1 24.53 16.30 0.48
C VAL A 1 24.11 14.84 0.50
N GLU A 2 22.84 14.54 0.70
CA GLU A 2 22.30 13.17 0.68
C GLU A 2 22.36 12.64 -0.76
N ASN A 3 22.83 11.41 -0.94
CA ASN A 3 23.05 10.80 -2.25
C ASN A 3 22.09 9.61 -2.43
N TYR A 4 21.34 9.61 -3.53
CA TYR A 4 20.46 8.51 -3.92
C TYR A 4 21.16 7.14 -3.89
N GLY A 5 22.44 7.08 -4.31
CA GLY A 5 23.21 5.85 -4.33
C GLY A 5 23.46 5.25 -2.94
N SER A 6 23.52 6.07 -1.89
CA SER A 6 23.73 5.63 -0.51
C SER A 6 22.45 5.49 0.31
N ALA A 7 21.28 5.84 -0.25
CA ALA A 7 20.02 5.72 0.46
C ALA A 7 19.63 4.25 0.66
N GLU A 8 19.15 3.91 1.85
CA GLU A 8 18.62 2.58 2.18
C GLU A 8 17.34 2.31 1.37
N ILE A 9 16.44 3.29 1.32
CA ILE A 9 15.20 3.21 0.56
C ILE A 9 15.32 4.05 -0.71
N LYS A 10 15.10 3.40 -1.86
CA LYS A 10 15.22 4.03 -3.20
C LYS A 10 13.90 3.89 -3.93
N ILE A 11 13.21 5.01 -4.10
CA ILE A 11 11.90 5.06 -4.76
C ILE A 11 12.06 5.63 -6.17
N GLY A 12 11.41 5.04 -7.17
CA GLY A 12 11.42 5.55 -8.53
C GLY A 12 10.25 5.06 -9.37
N PHE A 13 9.96 5.79 -10.45
CA PHE A 13 8.97 5.42 -11.46
C PHE A 13 9.69 4.84 -12.68
N TYR A 14 9.27 3.66 -13.13
CA TYR A 14 9.89 2.94 -14.23
C TYR A 14 8.82 2.41 -15.19
N ARG A 15 9.19 2.05 -16.41
CA ARG A 15 8.23 1.57 -17.42
C ARG A 15 8.78 0.36 -18.14
N GLY A 16 7.97 -0.69 -18.29
CA GLY A 16 8.39 -1.92 -18.98
C GLY A 16 9.62 -2.54 -18.31
N ASP A 17 10.55 -3.07 -19.12
CA ASP A 17 11.84 -3.53 -18.64
C ASP A 17 12.70 -2.36 -18.14
N HIS A 18 13.15 -2.46 -16.89
CA HIS A 18 13.96 -1.46 -16.21
C HIS A 18 15.17 -2.07 -15.48
N GLY A 19 15.61 -3.24 -15.94
CA GLY A 19 16.94 -3.79 -15.61
C GLY A 19 17.05 -4.50 -14.26
N ASP A 20 15.92 -4.81 -13.59
CA ASP A 20 15.89 -5.58 -12.35
C ASP A 20 15.32 -7.00 -12.51
N GLY A 21 14.88 -7.38 -13.71
CA GLY A 21 14.33 -8.70 -14.03
C GLY A 21 12.82 -8.81 -13.87
N GLU A 22 12.15 -7.77 -13.35
CA GLU A 22 10.70 -7.75 -13.09
C GLU A 22 10.05 -6.63 -13.94
N PRO A 23 9.88 -6.82 -15.27
CA PRO A 23 9.36 -5.78 -16.14
C PRO A 23 7.90 -5.45 -15.82
N PHE A 24 7.55 -4.17 -15.82
CA PHE A 24 6.16 -3.73 -15.69
C PHE A 24 5.33 -4.01 -16.95
N ASP A 25 4.01 -4.17 -16.78
CA ASP A 25 3.07 -4.62 -17.81
C ASP A 25 2.20 -3.51 -18.42
N GLY A 26 2.26 -2.28 -17.91
CA GLY A 26 1.63 -1.11 -18.51
C GLY A 26 0.46 -0.56 -17.68
N VAL A 27 -0.67 -0.29 -18.32
CA VAL A 27 -1.80 0.31 -17.60
C VAL A 27 -2.58 -0.79 -16.87
N LEU A 28 -2.68 -0.67 -15.55
CA LEU A 28 -3.16 -1.66 -14.61
C LEU A 28 -2.33 -2.96 -14.66
N GLY A 29 -2.68 -3.92 -13.79
CA GLY A 29 -1.88 -5.12 -13.63
C GLY A 29 -0.91 -4.95 -12.47
N VAL A 30 0.39 -4.96 -12.74
CA VAL A 30 1.43 -4.77 -11.72
C VAL A 30 1.62 -3.27 -11.48
N LEU A 31 1.05 -2.77 -10.40
CA LEU A 31 1.10 -1.34 -10.06
C LEU A 31 2.50 -0.90 -9.58
N ALA A 32 3.17 -1.77 -8.84
CA ALA A 32 4.45 -1.51 -8.19
C ALA A 32 5.08 -2.82 -7.72
N HIS A 33 6.35 -2.76 -7.33
CA HIS A 33 7.00 -3.79 -6.54
C HIS A 33 8.10 -3.22 -5.65
N ALA A 34 8.37 -3.92 -4.55
CA ALA A 34 9.44 -3.61 -3.61
C ALA A 34 10.35 -4.81 -3.36
N PHE A 35 11.62 -4.52 -3.05
CA PHE A 35 12.63 -5.52 -2.74
C PHE A 35 12.92 -5.51 -1.23
N SER A 36 12.15 -6.33 -0.52
CA SER A 36 12.22 -6.51 0.93
C SER A 36 13.55 -7.12 1.39
N PRO A 37 13.89 -6.90 2.67
CA PRO A 37 14.03 -5.59 3.30
C PRO A 37 15.44 -5.00 3.08
N GLU A 38 16.45 -5.83 2.83
CA GLU A 38 17.86 -5.37 2.75
C GLU A 38 18.19 -4.59 1.48
N ASN A 39 17.37 -4.70 0.43
CA ASN A 39 17.61 -4.01 -0.84
C ASN A 39 16.98 -2.61 -0.88
N GLY A 40 15.75 -2.46 -0.36
CA GLY A 40 15.06 -1.18 -0.16
C GLY A 40 14.62 -0.45 -1.44
N ARG A 41 14.74 -1.08 -2.60
CA ARG A 41 14.16 -0.53 -3.85
C ARG A 41 12.63 -0.68 -3.84
N PHE A 42 11.96 0.38 -4.27
CA PHE A 42 10.52 0.43 -4.48
C PHE A 42 10.27 1.11 -5.83
N HIS A 43 9.74 0.34 -6.77
CA HIS A 43 9.46 0.78 -8.13
C HIS A 43 7.95 0.92 -8.33
N LEU A 44 7.54 2.00 -8.99
CA LEU A 44 6.17 2.28 -9.41
C LEU A 44 6.08 2.18 -10.94
N ASP A 45 5.04 1.57 -11.48
CA ASP A 45 4.83 1.59 -12.94
C ASP A 45 4.44 2.99 -13.40
N ALA A 46 5.31 3.63 -14.17
CA ALA A 46 5.12 4.94 -14.78
C ALA A 46 4.04 4.96 -15.86
N ALA A 47 3.54 3.80 -16.30
CA ALA A 47 2.41 3.69 -17.20
C ALA A 47 1.06 3.97 -16.52
N GLU A 48 0.99 3.85 -15.20
CA GLU A 48 -0.26 4.02 -14.46
C GLU A 48 -0.75 5.46 -14.40
N THR A 49 -2.07 5.61 -14.25
CA THR A 49 -2.67 6.91 -13.95
C THR A 49 -2.65 7.15 -12.45
N TRP A 50 -1.52 7.62 -11.92
CA TRP A 50 -1.35 7.92 -10.51
C TRP A 50 -2.16 9.14 -10.07
N ALA A 51 -2.98 8.99 -9.03
CA ALA A 51 -3.71 10.06 -8.40
C ALA A 51 -3.32 10.21 -6.92
N VAL A 52 -3.20 11.46 -6.49
CA VAL A 52 -3.07 11.85 -5.07
C VAL A 52 -4.36 12.43 -4.50
N ASP A 53 -5.29 12.86 -5.36
CA ASP A 53 -6.66 13.23 -5.01
C ASP A 53 -7.59 12.82 -6.15
N PHE A 54 -8.51 11.90 -5.87
CA PHE A 54 -9.54 11.45 -6.80
C PHE A 54 -10.60 12.52 -7.14
N ARG A 55 -10.59 13.68 -6.47
CA ARG A 55 -11.42 14.82 -6.83
C ARG A 55 -10.83 15.62 -7.99
N SER A 56 -9.51 15.67 -8.12
CA SER A 56 -8.84 16.36 -9.24
C SER A 56 -8.69 15.45 -10.44
N ASP A 57 -8.32 14.19 -10.24
CA ASP A 57 -8.27 13.19 -11.32
C ASP A 57 -9.65 12.55 -11.51
N LYS A 58 -10.15 12.50 -12.75
CA LYS A 58 -11.45 11.90 -13.12
C LYS A 58 -11.31 10.60 -13.90
N SER A 59 -10.10 10.15 -14.17
CA SER A 59 -9.84 8.88 -14.84
C SER A 59 -10.46 7.73 -14.03
N LYS A 60 -11.22 6.88 -14.71
CA LYS A 60 -11.84 5.69 -14.09
C LYS A 60 -10.81 4.64 -13.69
N VAL A 61 -9.63 4.69 -14.31
CA VAL A 61 -8.51 3.79 -14.03
C VAL A 61 -7.46 4.44 -13.12
N ALA A 62 -7.75 5.59 -12.53
CA ALA A 62 -6.83 6.24 -11.60
C ALA A 62 -6.55 5.35 -10.39
N VAL A 63 -5.26 5.23 -10.05
CA VAL A 63 -4.74 4.45 -8.93
C VAL A 63 -4.27 5.41 -7.84
N ASP A 64 -4.65 5.15 -6.59
CA ASP A 64 -4.24 5.99 -5.46
C ASP A 64 -2.77 5.74 -5.11
N LEU A 65 -1.91 6.74 -5.33
CA LEU A 65 -0.47 6.63 -5.11
C LEU A 65 -0.14 6.35 -3.63
N GLU A 66 -0.86 6.97 -2.71
CA GLU A 66 -0.64 6.80 -1.26
C GLU A 66 -0.93 5.37 -0.83
N SER A 67 -2.00 4.76 -1.35
CA SER A 67 -2.38 3.37 -1.05
C SER A 67 -1.32 2.38 -1.52
N VAL A 68 -0.82 2.51 -2.76
CA VAL A 68 0.23 1.63 -3.27
C VAL A 68 1.54 1.87 -2.52
N ALA A 69 1.93 3.13 -2.29
CA ALA A 69 3.13 3.42 -1.52
C ALA A 69 3.09 2.85 -0.10
N THR A 70 1.95 2.92 0.58
CA THR A 70 1.79 2.34 1.93
C THR A 70 1.98 0.83 1.90
N HIS A 71 1.44 0.15 0.88
CA HIS A 71 1.62 -1.29 0.67
C HIS A 71 3.09 -1.67 0.42
N GLU A 72 3.75 -1.01 -0.52
CA GLU A 72 5.14 -1.31 -0.87
C GLU A 72 6.12 -0.96 0.26
N ILE A 73 5.84 0.09 1.05
CA ILE A 73 6.61 0.37 2.27
C ILE A 73 6.44 -0.77 3.29
N GLY A 74 5.26 -1.38 3.39
CA GLY A 74 5.06 -2.59 4.19
C GLY A 74 6.00 -3.71 3.76
N HIS A 75 6.15 -3.94 2.46
CA HIS A 75 7.14 -4.87 1.92
C HIS A 75 8.58 -4.47 2.26
N ILE A 76 8.96 -3.19 2.12
CA ILE A 76 10.30 -2.71 2.54
C ILE A 76 10.55 -3.01 4.03
N LEU A 77 9.53 -2.91 4.88
CA LEU A 77 9.59 -3.26 6.30
C LEU A 77 9.51 -4.78 6.58
N GLY A 78 9.46 -5.61 5.55
CA GLY A 78 9.48 -7.07 5.67
C GLY A 78 8.10 -7.73 5.85
N LEU A 79 7.01 -6.99 5.68
CA LEU A 79 5.66 -7.59 5.69
C LEU A 79 5.43 -8.37 4.40
N ALA A 80 4.84 -9.56 4.54
CA ALA A 80 4.29 -10.31 3.42
C ALA A 80 2.85 -9.87 3.12
N HIS A 81 2.31 -10.32 1.99
CA HIS A 81 0.90 -10.12 1.68
C HIS A 81 -0.02 -10.69 2.75
N SER A 82 -1.10 -9.95 3.04
CA SER A 82 -2.17 -10.37 3.92
C SER A 82 -3.29 -11.09 3.15
N SER A 83 -3.94 -12.04 3.82
CA SER A 83 -5.21 -12.63 3.34
C SER A 83 -6.44 -11.79 3.72
N VAL A 84 -6.28 -10.80 4.59
CA VAL A 84 -7.36 -9.94 5.07
C VAL A 84 -7.63 -8.84 4.05
N LYS A 85 -8.73 -8.97 3.28
CA LYS A 85 -9.09 -8.04 2.18
C LYS A 85 -9.06 -6.54 2.56
N LYS A 86 -9.32 -6.21 3.83
CA LYS A 86 -9.32 -4.83 4.30
C LYS A 86 -7.93 -4.33 4.72
N ALA A 87 -6.99 -5.20 5.07
CA ALA A 87 -5.63 -4.85 5.46
C ALA A 87 -4.85 -4.23 4.29
N VAL A 88 -4.01 -3.23 4.56
CA VAL A 88 -3.19 -2.55 3.56
C VAL A 88 -2.36 -3.55 2.77
N MET A 89 -1.81 -4.57 3.43
CA MET A 89 -1.01 -5.63 2.80
C MET A 89 -1.80 -6.63 1.95
N TYR A 90 -3.10 -6.45 1.71
CA TYR A 90 -3.82 -7.27 0.74
C TYR A 90 -3.31 -7.01 -0.70
N PRO A 91 -2.99 -8.04 -1.51
CA PRO A 91 -2.22 -7.92 -2.76
C PRO A 91 -2.99 -7.32 -3.94
N SER A 92 -4.09 -6.62 -3.71
CA SER A 92 -4.91 -6.07 -4.79
C SER A 92 -5.56 -4.77 -4.36
N LEU A 93 -5.47 -3.78 -5.25
CA LEU A 93 -6.10 -2.48 -5.11
C LEU A 93 -6.94 -2.20 -6.36
N SER A 94 -8.25 -2.00 -6.18
CA SER A 94 -9.12 -1.59 -7.27
C SER A 94 -8.87 -0.12 -7.64
N PRO A 95 -9.01 0.27 -8.92
CA PRO A 95 -9.02 1.68 -9.29
C PRO A 95 -10.01 2.49 -8.46
N ARG A 96 -9.72 3.78 -8.27
CA ARG A 96 -10.59 4.70 -7.51
C ARG A 96 -10.82 4.32 -6.06
N THR A 97 -10.02 3.42 -5.50
CA THR A 97 -10.10 2.98 -4.10
C THR A 97 -8.92 3.54 -3.31
N LYS A 98 -9.19 4.02 -2.10
CA LYS A 98 -8.17 4.44 -1.13
C LYS A 98 -8.08 3.41 -0.01
N LYS A 99 -6.86 3.05 0.39
CA LYS A 99 -6.55 1.96 1.33
C LYS A 99 -5.28 2.29 2.11
N VAL A 100 -5.34 3.38 2.88
CA VAL A 100 -4.22 3.92 3.67
C VAL A 100 -4.40 3.69 5.17
N ASP A 101 -5.62 3.37 5.60
CA ASP A 101 -5.93 3.13 7.01
C ASP A 101 -5.42 1.73 7.40
N LEU A 102 -4.34 1.70 8.18
CA LEU A 102 -3.78 0.46 8.73
C LEU A 102 -4.83 -0.30 9.54
N LYS A 103 -4.89 -1.61 9.32
CA LYS A 103 -5.75 -2.54 10.06
C LYS A 103 -4.97 -3.25 11.14
N ILE A 104 -5.69 -3.88 12.05
CA ILE A 104 -5.10 -4.69 13.14
C ILE A 104 -4.07 -5.67 12.57
N ASP A 105 -4.38 -6.34 11.46
CA ASP A 105 -3.48 -7.28 10.78
C ASP A 105 -2.16 -6.62 10.32
N ASP A 106 -2.20 -5.41 9.76
CA ASP A 106 -1.01 -4.66 9.34
C ASP A 106 -0.16 -4.26 10.56
N VAL A 107 -0.80 -3.81 11.64
CA VAL A 107 -0.13 -3.35 12.85
C VAL A 107 0.49 -4.52 13.63
N GLU A 108 -0.23 -5.62 13.78
CA GLU A 108 0.29 -6.83 14.42
C GLU A 108 1.48 -7.38 13.63
N GLY A 109 1.38 -7.40 12.29
CA GLY A 109 2.46 -7.82 11.41
C GLY A 109 3.75 -7.02 11.64
N VAL A 110 3.68 -5.69 11.62
CA VAL A 110 4.89 -4.86 11.78
C VAL A 110 5.44 -4.90 13.21
N GLN A 111 4.57 -4.99 14.21
CA GLN A 111 4.99 -5.11 15.61
C GLN A 111 5.61 -6.47 15.92
N ALA A 112 5.25 -7.53 15.18
CA ALA A 112 5.92 -8.83 15.30
C ALA A 112 7.40 -8.76 14.84
N LEU A 113 7.72 -7.87 13.90
CA LEU A 113 9.09 -7.67 13.39
C LEU A 113 9.92 -6.70 14.24
N TYR A 114 9.30 -5.62 14.73
CA TYR A 114 10.03 -4.50 15.35
C TYR A 114 9.66 -4.22 16.82
N GLY A 115 8.72 -4.97 17.38
CA GLY A 115 8.21 -4.79 18.73
C GLY A 115 7.02 -3.82 18.81
N SER A 116 6.38 -3.78 19.98
CA SER A 116 5.22 -2.94 20.22
C SER A 116 5.57 -1.45 20.29
N ASN A 117 4.70 -0.61 19.73
CA ASN A 117 4.81 0.84 19.91
C ASN A 117 4.22 1.25 21.27
N PRO A 118 5.00 1.85 22.19
CA PRO A 118 4.52 2.21 23.53
C PRO A 118 3.42 3.30 23.51
N ASN A 119 3.32 4.07 22.43
CA ASN A 119 2.29 5.09 22.25
C ASN A 119 1.04 4.59 21.50
N PHE A 120 1.06 3.34 21.05
CA PHE A 120 -0.05 2.76 20.31
C PHE A 120 -1.15 2.24 21.26
N LYS A 121 -2.40 2.59 20.97
CA LYS A 121 -3.57 2.13 21.75
C LYS A 121 -4.44 1.21 20.91
N PHE A 122 -4.35 -0.09 21.19
CA PHE A 122 -5.09 -1.13 20.46
C PHE A 122 -6.61 -0.89 20.43
N ASN A 123 -7.21 -0.47 21.56
CA ASN A 123 -8.64 -0.21 21.65
C ASN A 123 -9.14 0.84 20.64
N SER A 124 -8.33 1.86 20.36
CA SER A 124 -8.70 2.91 19.41
C SER A 124 -8.72 2.39 17.97
N LEU A 125 -7.81 1.49 17.58
CA LEU A 125 -7.88 0.85 16.26
C LEU A 125 -9.02 -0.14 16.17
N LEU A 126 -9.22 -0.96 17.20
CA LEU A 126 -10.31 -1.93 17.22
C LEU A 126 -11.67 -1.24 17.08
N GLU A 127 -11.89 -0.12 17.78
CA GLU A 127 -13.08 0.71 17.61
C GLU A 127 -13.23 1.23 16.18
N SER A 128 -12.16 1.73 15.56
CA SER A 128 -12.22 2.21 14.16
C SER A 128 -12.49 1.09 13.15
N ASP A 129 -11.93 -0.11 13.35
CA ASP A 129 -12.07 -1.25 12.44
C ASP A 129 -13.46 -1.89 12.56
N LEU A 130 -13.94 -2.07 13.79
CA LEU A 130 -15.33 -2.47 14.03
C LEU A 130 -16.28 -1.39 13.51
N SER A 131 -15.90 -0.11 13.60
CA SER A 131 -16.72 0.98 13.10
C SER A 131 -16.94 0.91 11.59
N SER A 132 -15.83 0.73 10.88
CA SER A 132 -15.77 0.53 9.44
C SER A 132 -16.55 -0.72 9.00
N ASN A 133 -16.63 -1.75 9.84
CA ASN A 133 -17.37 -2.98 9.54
C ASN A 133 -18.89 -2.80 9.70
N TRP A 134 -19.37 -2.08 10.72
CA TRP A 134 -20.82 -1.87 10.89
C TRP A 134 -21.38 -0.88 9.85
N ALA A 135 -20.62 0.13 9.46
CA ALA A 135 -21.05 1.11 8.45
C ALA A 135 -21.35 0.41 7.11
N VAL A 136 -20.50 -0.52 6.69
CA VAL A 136 -20.72 -1.37 5.50
C VAL A 136 -21.95 -2.28 5.67
N GLY A 137 -22.22 -2.75 6.89
CA GLY A 137 -23.38 -3.61 7.19
C GLY A 137 -24.73 -2.89 7.11
N LEU A 138 -24.78 -1.58 7.31
CA LEU A 138 -26.00 -0.76 7.18
C LEU A 138 -26.31 -0.39 5.72
N GLU A 139 -25.30 -0.22 4.86
CA GLU A 139 -25.51 0.02 3.43
C GLU A 139 -26.08 -1.23 2.72
N ILE A 140 -25.60 -2.43 3.08
CA ILE A 140 -26.08 -3.70 2.49
C ILE A 140 -27.52 -4.04 2.88
N ARG A 141 -28.01 -3.53 4.02
CA ARG A 141 -29.38 -3.78 4.52
C ARG A 141 -30.42 -2.78 4.01
N SER A 142 -30.00 -1.73 3.30
CA SER A 142 -30.86 -0.64 2.84
C SER A 142 -31.13 -0.65 1.33
N SER A 143 -30.81 -1.76 0.64
CA SER A 143 -31.04 -1.96 -0.79
C SER A 143 -32.13 -2.98 -1.07
#